data_AF-A0A820B086-F1
#
_entry.id   AF-A0A820B086-F1
#
_cell.length_a   1.000
_cell.length_b   1.000
_cell.length_c   1.000
_cell.angle_alpha   90.00
_cell.angle_beta   90.00
_cell.angle_gamma   90.00
#
_symmetry.space_group_name_H-M   'P 1'
#
loop_
_entity.id
_entity.type
_entity.pdbx_description
1 polymer ?
#
loop_
_entity_poly.entity_id
_entity_poly.type
_entity_poly.pdbx_seq_one_letter_code
_entity_poly.pdbx_strand_id
1 'polypeptide(L)'
;MSRQDLSSNNDNNNERRYCICQKREDELNEQDDNDDFMIECDGCNGWFHGKCVSLADRIADDIEKYFCAECSKNYGPSIFKPKQNQHRRDYSDGNAEQKPVQSGTKDFIKQLKRKTFLDCEPVIVRAKGDQLTSEHLFANGFTKPILISSRDGLELTLPDRTITLQEINKLIGPEQHVDIIDCEKQVIYKMSFNDYVEYFESYDRNKIYNVLSLEVSNTKYVL
;
A
#
# COMPACT_ATOMS: atom_id res chain seq x y z
N MET A 1 -7.96 45.34 -51.74
CA MET A 1 -6.52 45.02 -51.87
C MET A 1 -5.85 45.57 -50.62
N SER A 2 -5.29 44.81 -49.68
CA SER A 2 -5.04 43.38 -49.55
C SER A 2 -4.83 43.16 -48.05
N ARG A 3 -5.53 42.19 -47.45
CA ARG A 3 -5.16 41.64 -46.13
C ARG A 3 -3.79 40.99 -46.30
N GLN A 4 -2.83 41.36 -45.47
CA GLN A 4 -1.56 40.64 -45.38
C GLN A 4 -1.71 39.54 -44.34
N ASP A 5 -1.56 38.31 -44.83
CA ASP A 5 -1.30 37.11 -44.07
C ASP A 5 0.01 37.25 -43.30
N LEU A 6 -0.01 36.97 -42.00
CA LEU A 6 1.15 36.41 -41.30
C LEU A 6 0.67 35.20 -40.51
N SER A 7 1.03 34.07 -41.12
CA SER A 7 0.96 32.68 -40.73
C SER A 7 0.95 32.39 -39.22
N SER A 8 -0.02 31.54 -38.88
CA SER A 8 -0.10 30.65 -37.73
C SER A 8 1.24 30.01 -37.36
N ASN A 9 1.74 30.26 -36.15
CA ASN A 9 2.66 29.34 -35.48
C ASN A 9 1.84 28.47 -34.53
N ASN A 10 1.48 27.30 -35.07
CA ASN A 10 0.86 26.20 -34.35
C ASN A 10 2.00 25.38 -33.72
N ASP A 11 2.49 25.78 -32.56
CA ASP A 11 3.52 25.01 -31.84
C ASP A 11 2.86 23.80 -31.18
N ASN A 12 2.96 22.67 -31.88
CA ASN A 12 2.57 21.33 -31.45
C ASN A 12 3.31 20.94 -30.15
N ASN A 13 2.69 21.16 -28.99
CA ASN A 13 3.18 20.71 -27.70
C ASN A 13 3.06 19.18 -27.46
N ASN A 14 2.77 18.37 -28.49
CA ASN A 14 2.34 16.97 -28.35
C ASN A 14 3.39 15.91 -28.80
N GLU A 15 4.68 16.23 -28.80
CA GLU A 15 5.76 15.31 -29.23
C GLU A 15 6.77 14.93 -28.13
N ARG A 16 6.57 15.34 -26.88
CA ARG A 16 7.53 15.00 -25.81
C ARG A 16 7.42 13.52 -25.46
N ARG A 17 8.42 12.76 -25.91
CA ARG A 17 8.59 11.35 -25.57
C ARG A 17 9.51 11.23 -24.36
N TYR A 18 9.09 10.43 -23.40
CA TYR A 18 9.84 10.14 -22.20
C TYR A 18 10.07 8.63 -22.07
N CYS A 19 10.91 8.26 -21.10
CA CYS A 19 11.20 6.87 -20.75
C CYS A 19 11.83 6.05 -21.90
N ILE A 20 12.29 4.85 -21.58
CA ILE A 20 12.81 3.89 -22.56
C ILE A 20 11.71 3.34 -23.49
N CYS A 21 10.44 3.41 -23.08
CA CYS A 21 9.33 2.92 -23.88
C CYS A 21 8.87 3.90 -24.97
N GLN A 22 9.31 5.17 -24.92
CA GLN A 22 8.99 6.20 -25.91
C GLN A 22 7.48 6.42 -26.14
N LYS A 23 6.64 6.00 -25.18
CA LYS A 23 5.20 6.28 -25.18
C LYS A 23 4.96 7.78 -25.00
N ARG A 24 3.90 8.30 -25.64
CA ARG A 24 3.45 9.67 -25.43
C ARG A 24 2.59 9.78 -24.18
N GLU A 25 2.51 10.98 -23.64
CA GLU A 25 1.70 11.30 -22.44
C GLU A 25 0.20 11.02 -22.66
N ASP A 26 -0.30 11.20 -23.89
CA ASP A 26 -1.69 10.91 -24.28
C ASP A 26 -2.00 9.42 -24.50
N GLU A 27 -0.97 8.55 -24.52
CA GLU A 27 -1.09 7.09 -24.67
C GLU A 27 -1.00 6.35 -23.33
N LEU A 28 -0.84 7.09 -22.22
CA LEU A 28 -1.00 6.56 -20.87
C LEU A 28 -2.50 6.38 -20.61
N ASN A 29 -2.99 5.17 -20.83
CA ASN A 29 -4.39 4.82 -20.61
C ASN A 29 -4.80 5.12 -19.17
N GLU A 30 -5.91 5.84 -18.98
CA GLU A 30 -6.63 6.05 -17.70
C GLU A 30 -7.17 4.74 -17.05
N GLN A 31 -6.70 3.56 -17.50
CA GLN A 31 -7.25 2.25 -17.15
C GLN A 31 -6.22 1.30 -16.52
N ASP A 32 -4.94 1.69 -16.43
CA ASP A 32 -3.90 0.91 -15.75
C ASP A 32 -3.31 1.77 -14.60
N ASP A 33 -4.01 1.81 -13.46
CA ASP A 33 -3.65 2.58 -12.25
C ASP A 33 -2.20 2.37 -11.74
N ASN A 34 -1.45 1.42 -12.31
CA ASN A 34 -0.06 1.10 -11.95
C ASN A 34 0.99 1.68 -12.92
N ASP A 35 0.59 2.24 -14.07
CA ASP A 35 1.50 2.89 -15.03
C ASP A 35 1.69 4.40 -14.73
N ASP A 36 1.05 4.92 -13.68
CA ASP A 36 0.90 6.37 -13.44
C ASP A 36 2.15 7.08 -12.90
N PHE A 37 3.05 6.38 -12.20
CA PHE A 37 4.17 7.05 -11.53
C PHE A 37 5.44 7.06 -12.39
N MET A 38 6.05 8.24 -12.47
CA MET A 38 7.35 8.45 -13.11
C MET A 38 8.37 8.98 -12.12
N ILE A 39 9.64 8.68 -12.37
CA ILE A 39 10.79 9.16 -11.61
C ILE A 39 11.83 9.78 -12.54
N GLU A 40 12.42 10.89 -12.12
CA GLU A 40 13.50 11.57 -12.86
C GLU A 40 14.86 11.04 -12.44
N CYS A 41 15.75 10.78 -13.40
CA CYS A 41 17.12 10.37 -13.16
C CYS A 41 18.03 11.58 -12.91
N ASP A 42 18.66 11.66 -11.74
CA ASP A 42 19.63 12.71 -11.36
C ASP A 42 20.90 12.74 -12.23
N GLY A 43 21.15 11.69 -13.02
CA GLY A 43 22.33 11.61 -13.89
C GLY A 43 22.11 12.14 -15.32
N CYS A 44 20.91 11.95 -15.88
CA CYS A 44 20.61 12.31 -17.27
C CYS A 44 19.37 13.22 -17.43
N ASN A 45 18.69 13.56 -16.33
CA ASN A 45 17.41 14.29 -16.29
C ASN A 45 16.30 13.65 -17.14
N GLY A 46 16.43 12.35 -17.43
CA GLY A 46 15.41 11.57 -18.11
C GLY A 46 14.32 11.14 -17.15
N TRP A 47 13.07 11.15 -17.60
CA TRP A 47 11.91 10.67 -16.86
C TRP A 47 11.57 9.24 -17.25
N PHE A 48 11.33 8.37 -16.26
CA PHE A 48 11.10 6.94 -16.47
C PHE A 48 9.86 6.47 -15.71
N HIS A 49 8.99 5.69 -16.36
CA HIS A 49 7.92 4.97 -15.68
C HIS A 49 8.51 3.94 -14.72
N GLY A 50 7.99 3.85 -13.50
CA GLY A 50 8.45 2.87 -12.51
C GLY A 50 8.53 1.45 -13.07
N LYS A 51 7.45 1.00 -13.72
CA LYS A 51 7.38 -0.32 -14.39
C LYS A 51 8.45 -0.54 -15.45
N CYS A 52 8.76 0.49 -16.27
CA CYS A 52 9.81 0.37 -17.30
C CYS A 52 11.21 0.20 -16.71
N VAL A 53 11.42 0.60 -15.45
CA VAL A 53 12.71 0.48 -14.76
C VAL A 53 12.64 -0.47 -13.56
N SER A 54 11.58 -1.29 -13.48
CA SER A 54 11.31 -2.23 -12.40
C SER A 54 11.40 -1.60 -11.00
N LEU A 55 10.96 -0.35 -10.88
CA LEU A 55 10.85 0.37 -9.61
C LEU A 55 9.39 0.44 -9.22
N ALA A 56 9.09 0.03 -7.98
CA ALA A 56 7.76 0.22 -7.40
C ALA A 56 7.65 1.58 -6.72
N ASP A 57 6.44 2.15 -6.74
CA ASP A 57 6.05 3.43 -6.13
C ASP A 57 6.54 3.54 -4.67
N ARG A 58 6.30 2.50 -3.87
CA ARG A 58 6.67 2.39 -2.46
C ARG A 58 8.17 2.52 -2.21
N ILE A 59 8.98 2.11 -3.19
CA ILE A 59 10.44 2.20 -3.13
C ILE A 59 10.90 3.57 -3.60
N ALA A 60 10.25 4.13 -4.62
CA ALA A 60 10.56 5.47 -5.15
C ALA A 60 10.46 6.56 -4.06
N ASP A 61 9.47 6.47 -3.18
CA ASP A 61 9.32 7.40 -2.05
C ASP A 61 10.51 7.44 -1.09
N ASP A 62 11.30 6.37 -1.03
CA ASP A 62 12.47 6.25 -0.16
C ASP A 62 13.78 6.67 -0.86
N ILE A 63 13.73 6.93 -2.18
CA ILE A 63 14.88 7.37 -2.96
C ILE A 63 15.08 8.88 -2.79
N GLU A 64 16.32 9.27 -2.50
CA GLU A 64 16.76 10.66 -2.48
C GLU A 64 17.32 11.09 -3.83
N LYS A 65 18.12 10.22 -4.47
CA LYS A 65 18.62 10.41 -5.84
C LYS A 65 18.46 9.14 -6.65
N TYR A 66 17.78 9.23 -7.78
CA TYR A 66 17.55 8.11 -8.68
C TYR A 66 18.58 8.11 -9.82
N PHE A 67 19.21 6.96 -10.05
CA PHE A 67 20.04 6.74 -11.23
C PHE A 67 19.47 5.59 -12.06
N CYS A 68 19.14 5.86 -13.32
CA CYS A 68 18.68 4.83 -14.26
C CYS A 68 19.79 3.80 -14.54
N ALA A 69 19.45 2.66 -15.15
CA ALA A 69 20.39 1.56 -15.40
C ALA A 69 21.66 1.95 -16.19
N GLU A 70 21.59 2.99 -17.02
CA GLU A 70 22.77 3.49 -17.74
C GLU A 70 23.60 4.43 -16.87
N CYS A 71 22.96 5.38 -16.19
CA CYS A 71 23.63 6.32 -15.30
C CYS A 71 24.27 5.63 -14.09
N SER A 72 23.68 4.54 -13.59
CA SER A 72 24.20 3.83 -12.42
C SER A 72 25.57 3.18 -12.65
N LYS A 73 25.95 2.94 -13.92
CA LYS A 73 27.31 2.46 -14.28
C LYS A 73 28.40 3.49 -13.97
N ASN A 74 28.05 4.79 -14.04
CA ASN A 74 28.99 5.89 -13.82
C ASN A 74 28.87 6.51 -12.42
N TYR A 75 27.64 6.64 -11.91
CA TYR A 75 27.36 7.28 -10.62
C TYR A 75 27.18 6.28 -9.47
N GLY A 76 27.08 4.98 -9.75
CA GLY A 76 26.73 3.95 -8.78
C GLY A 76 25.21 3.78 -8.60
N PRO A 77 24.78 2.97 -7.62
CA PRO A 77 23.36 2.75 -7.35
C PRO A 77 22.65 4.02 -6.87
N SER A 78 21.31 4.06 -7.02
CA SER A 78 20.46 5.11 -6.47
C SER A 78 20.68 5.30 -4.97
N ILE A 79 20.61 6.55 -4.51
CA ILE A 79 20.84 6.95 -3.12
C ILE A 79 19.50 7.02 -2.42
N PHE A 80 19.38 6.32 -1.29
CA PHE A 80 18.18 6.32 -0.47
C PHE A 80 18.27 7.35 0.65
N LYS A 81 17.12 7.91 1.03
CA LYS A 81 17.00 8.87 2.13
C LYS A 81 17.59 8.27 3.41
N PRO A 82 18.42 9.01 4.16
CA PRO A 82 18.99 8.51 5.40
C PRO A 82 17.92 8.43 6.50
N LYS A 83 18.00 7.39 7.34
CA LYS A 83 17.15 7.30 8.53
C LYS A 83 17.68 8.20 9.64
N GLN A 84 16.96 9.29 9.91
CA GLN A 84 17.30 10.27 10.94
C GLN A 84 16.41 10.16 12.19
N ASN A 85 15.20 9.62 12.07
CA ASN A 85 14.27 9.49 13.20
C ASN A 85 13.40 8.22 13.14
N GLN A 86 12.62 7.95 14.21
CA GLN A 86 11.73 6.77 14.35
C GLN A 86 10.29 7.11 14.76
N HIS A 87 9.97 8.40 14.87
CA HIS A 87 8.69 8.91 15.39
C HIS A 87 7.92 9.75 14.38
N ARG A 88 8.47 9.96 13.18
CA ARG A 88 7.85 10.68 12.06
C ARG A 88 7.65 9.74 10.88
N ARG A 89 6.64 10.03 10.05
CA ARG A 89 6.38 9.32 8.79
C ARG A 89 7.50 9.57 7.78
N ASP A 90 7.97 10.83 7.72
CA ASP A 90 9.22 11.17 7.07
C ASP A 90 10.38 10.85 8.02
N TYR A 91 10.95 9.65 7.86
CA TYR A 91 12.06 9.19 8.67
C TYR A 91 13.37 9.96 8.41
N SER A 92 13.42 10.77 7.35
CA SER A 92 14.61 11.53 6.93
C SER A 92 14.57 12.99 7.37
N ASP A 93 13.47 13.44 7.97
CA ASP A 93 13.30 14.78 8.53
C ASP A 93 14.35 15.07 9.62
N GLY A 94 15.34 15.90 9.28
CA GLY A 94 16.42 16.30 10.19
C GLY A 94 16.00 17.27 11.29
N ASN A 95 14.79 17.82 11.22
CA ASN A 95 14.21 18.69 12.26
C ASN A 95 13.13 17.95 13.07
N ALA A 96 13.16 16.62 13.08
CA ALA A 96 12.12 15.79 13.69
C ALA A 96 12.03 15.95 15.22
N GLU A 97 13.11 16.29 15.92
CA GLU A 97 13.17 16.32 17.40
C GLU A 97 12.11 17.21 18.04
N GLN A 98 11.79 18.35 17.42
CA GLN A 98 10.82 19.32 17.96
C GLN A 98 9.37 18.96 17.61
N LYS A 99 9.15 17.90 16.82
CA LYS A 99 7.84 17.56 16.27
C LYS A 99 7.26 16.32 16.98
N PRO A 100 5.93 16.23 17.13
CA PRO A 100 5.30 15.16 17.91
C PRO A 100 5.46 13.77 17.26
N VAL A 101 5.26 12.72 18.04
CA VAL A 101 5.19 11.35 17.53
C VAL A 101 3.95 11.16 16.66
N GLN A 102 4.08 10.48 15.52
CA GLN A 102 2.98 10.22 14.59
C GLN A 102 2.51 8.76 14.65
N SER A 103 1.21 8.53 14.50
CA SER A 103 0.60 7.19 14.48
C SER A 103 1.24 6.29 13.43
N GLY A 104 1.42 5.00 13.78
CA GLY A 104 2.01 3.98 12.92
C GLY A 104 3.53 3.85 13.01
N THR A 105 4.22 4.89 13.47
CA THR A 105 5.69 4.91 13.59
C THR A 105 6.21 3.96 14.68
N LYS A 106 7.49 3.57 14.60
CA LYS A 106 8.09 2.63 15.56
C LYS A 106 7.95 3.11 17.00
N ASP A 107 8.16 4.41 17.24
CA ASP A 107 8.02 4.97 18.58
C ASP A 107 6.57 5.08 19.03
N PHE A 108 5.63 5.37 18.12
CA PHE A 108 4.20 5.29 18.43
C PHE A 108 3.80 3.89 18.90
N ILE A 109 4.24 2.85 18.20
CA ILE A 109 3.93 1.46 18.59
C ILE A 109 4.57 1.11 19.94
N LYS A 110 5.80 1.55 20.21
CA LYS A 110 6.44 1.37 21.54
C LYS A 110 5.63 2.07 22.65
N GLN A 111 5.16 3.29 22.41
CA GLN A 111 4.33 4.02 23.38
C GLN A 111 2.97 3.34 23.55
N LEU A 112 2.32 2.94 22.46
CA LEU A 112 1.02 2.27 22.47
C LEU A 112 1.06 0.97 23.29
N LYS A 113 2.11 0.15 23.09
CA LYS A 113 2.32 -1.10 23.86
C LYS A 113 2.55 -0.88 25.37
N ARG A 114 2.97 0.33 25.77
CA ARG A 114 3.20 0.69 27.18
C ARG A 114 1.99 1.39 27.81
N LYS A 115 1.01 1.83 27.00
CA LYS A 115 -0.20 2.45 27.54
C LYS A 115 -1.01 1.40 28.28
N THR A 116 -1.50 1.79 29.45
CA THR A 116 -2.53 1.03 30.17
C THR A 116 -3.88 1.46 29.63
N PHE A 117 -4.68 0.48 29.22
CA PHE A 117 -6.07 0.67 28.82
C PHE A 117 -6.98 0.13 29.92
N LEU A 118 -8.17 0.70 30.03
CA LEU A 118 -9.22 0.09 30.85
C LEU A 118 -9.57 -1.28 30.27
N ASP A 119 -9.94 -2.19 31.15
CA ASP A 119 -10.42 -3.50 30.75
C ASP A 119 -11.70 -3.37 29.91
N CYS A 120 -11.86 -4.25 28.92
CA CYS A 120 -13.03 -4.27 28.04
C CYS A 120 -14.27 -4.92 28.69
N GLU A 121 -14.12 -5.71 29.77
CA GLU A 121 -15.24 -6.42 30.43
C GLU A 121 -16.48 -5.55 30.72
N PRO A 122 -16.37 -4.28 31.19
CA PRO A 122 -17.55 -3.45 31.46
C PRO A 122 -18.35 -3.06 30.20
N VAL A 123 -17.73 -3.13 29.02
CA VAL A 123 -18.30 -2.64 27.76
C VAL A 123 -18.61 -3.73 26.74
N ILE A 124 -18.20 -4.98 26.99
CA ILE A 124 -18.52 -6.13 26.12
C ILE A 124 -19.66 -6.97 26.69
N VAL A 125 -20.30 -7.75 25.82
CA VAL A 125 -21.22 -8.82 26.19
C VAL A 125 -20.61 -10.14 25.75
N ARG A 126 -20.51 -11.11 26.66
CA ARG A 126 -20.03 -12.46 26.35
C ARG A 126 -21.22 -13.37 26.04
N ALA A 127 -21.14 -14.10 24.94
CA ALA A 127 -22.18 -15.04 24.52
C ALA A 127 -21.56 -16.31 23.93
N LYS A 128 -22.34 -17.39 23.90
CA LYS A 128 -22.08 -18.57 23.06
C LYS A 128 -22.65 -18.35 21.67
N GLY A 129 -22.15 -19.08 20.67
CA GLY A 129 -22.59 -18.91 19.29
C GLY A 129 -24.09 -19.15 19.11
N ASP A 130 -24.62 -20.20 19.72
CA ASP A 130 -26.04 -20.58 19.70
C ASP A 130 -26.98 -19.56 20.37
N GLN A 131 -26.44 -18.63 21.15
CA GLN A 131 -27.20 -17.53 21.77
C GLN A 131 -27.30 -16.30 20.87
N LEU A 132 -26.45 -16.19 19.85
CA LEU A 132 -26.43 -15.05 18.94
C LEU A 132 -27.52 -15.19 17.87
N THR A 133 -28.78 -15.04 18.29
CA THR A 133 -29.93 -15.08 17.39
C THR A 133 -30.58 -13.71 17.21
N SER A 134 -31.38 -13.55 16.16
CA SER A 134 -32.13 -12.31 15.92
C SER A 134 -33.06 -12.00 17.10
N GLU A 135 -33.74 -13.00 17.66
CA GLU A 135 -34.64 -12.84 18.81
C GLU A 135 -33.89 -12.34 20.04
N HIS A 136 -32.70 -12.89 20.31
CA HIS A 136 -31.86 -12.45 21.42
C HIS A 136 -31.42 -10.99 21.23
N LEU A 137 -30.99 -10.62 20.03
CA LEU A 137 -30.57 -9.25 19.71
C LEU A 137 -31.74 -8.25 19.76
N PHE A 138 -32.94 -8.63 19.32
CA PHE A 138 -34.13 -7.77 19.43
C PHE A 138 -34.56 -7.60 20.89
N ALA A 139 -34.48 -8.64 21.71
CA ALA A 139 -34.88 -8.58 23.11
C ALA A 139 -33.89 -7.80 23.99
N ASN A 140 -32.58 -7.92 23.71
CA ASN A 140 -31.52 -7.35 24.57
C ASN A 140 -30.84 -6.11 23.96
N GLY A 141 -31.11 -5.81 22.68
CA GLY A 141 -30.45 -4.77 21.91
C GLY A 141 -29.06 -5.17 21.43
N PHE A 142 -28.59 -4.54 20.35
CA PHE A 142 -27.24 -4.70 19.81
C PHE A 142 -26.44 -3.40 19.92
N THR A 143 -26.12 -3.02 21.16
CA THR A 143 -25.52 -1.71 21.49
C THR A 143 -24.09 -1.79 22.04
N LYS A 144 -23.60 -3.00 22.28
CA LYS A 144 -22.26 -3.29 22.80
C LYS A 144 -21.57 -4.34 21.92
N PRO A 145 -20.23 -4.31 21.81
CA PRO A 145 -19.49 -5.39 21.17
C PRO A 145 -19.79 -6.74 21.85
N ILE A 146 -20.04 -7.77 21.05
CA ILE A 146 -20.27 -9.13 21.52
C ILE A 146 -19.00 -9.94 21.30
N LEU A 147 -18.49 -10.57 22.36
CA LEU A 147 -17.32 -11.44 22.29
C LEU A 147 -17.74 -12.90 22.43
N ILE A 148 -17.43 -13.71 21.41
CA ILE A 148 -17.74 -15.13 21.35
C ILE A 148 -16.42 -15.90 21.27
N SER A 149 -16.14 -16.69 22.30
CA SER A 149 -14.83 -17.34 22.47
C SER A 149 -14.64 -18.61 21.63
N SER A 150 -15.73 -19.20 21.11
CA SER A 150 -15.70 -20.40 20.26
C SER A 150 -16.55 -20.21 19.01
N ARG A 151 -16.22 -20.94 17.94
CA ARG A 151 -17.01 -20.96 16.69
C ARG A 151 -18.29 -21.79 16.82
N ASP A 152 -18.39 -22.62 17.85
CA ASP A 152 -19.51 -23.55 18.01
C ASP A 152 -20.84 -22.79 18.14
N GLY A 153 -21.83 -23.21 17.33
CA GLY A 153 -23.14 -22.58 17.28
C GLY A 153 -23.22 -21.28 16.47
N LEU A 154 -22.11 -20.79 15.88
CA LEU A 154 -22.15 -19.59 15.02
C LEU A 154 -22.54 -19.87 13.56
N GLU A 155 -22.54 -21.15 13.15
CA GLU A 155 -22.77 -21.54 11.75
C GLU A 155 -21.78 -20.87 10.77
N LEU A 156 -20.61 -20.44 11.27
CA LEU A 156 -19.55 -19.85 10.47
C LEU A 156 -18.72 -20.95 9.81
N THR A 157 -18.88 -21.10 8.50
CA THR A 157 -17.95 -21.86 7.66
C THR A 157 -16.70 -21.02 7.44
N LEU A 158 -15.55 -21.58 7.82
CA LEU A 158 -14.23 -20.98 7.66
C LEU A 158 -13.29 -22.03 7.04
N PRO A 159 -12.21 -21.62 6.36
CA PRO A 159 -11.20 -22.56 5.90
C PRO A 159 -10.59 -23.35 7.04
N ASP A 160 -9.91 -24.44 6.68
CA ASP A 160 -9.05 -25.17 7.59
C ASP A 160 -8.07 -24.20 8.27
N ARG A 161 -7.83 -24.42 9.58
CA ARG A 161 -6.88 -23.63 10.37
C ARG A 161 -5.44 -23.74 9.86
N THR A 162 -5.14 -24.74 9.03
CA THR A 162 -3.83 -24.91 8.40
C THR A 162 -3.68 -24.17 7.08
N ILE A 163 -4.71 -23.42 6.62
CA ILE A 163 -4.63 -22.68 5.35
C ILE A 163 -3.41 -21.75 5.34
N THR A 164 -2.68 -21.80 4.23
CA THR A 164 -1.45 -21.03 4.03
C THR A 164 -1.70 -19.79 3.16
N LEU A 165 -0.79 -18.81 3.26
CA LEU A 165 -0.88 -17.62 2.41
C LEU A 165 -0.68 -17.97 0.93
N GLN A 166 0.10 -19.01 0.62
CA GLN A 166 0.27 -19.55 -0.73
C GLN A 166 -1.03 -20.16 -1.30
N GLU A 167 -1.81 -20.87 -0.49
CA GLU A 167 -3.12 -21.37 -0.92
C GLU A 167 -4.10 -20.23 -1.18
N ILE A 168 -4.11 -19.23 -0.31
CA ILE A 168 -4.90 -18.00 -0.50
C ILE A 168 -4.48 -17.31 -1.81
N ASN A 169 -3.17 -17.21 -2.09
CA ASN A 169 -2.62 -16.62 -3.32
C ASN A 169 -3.13 -17.33 -4.58
N LYS A 170 -3.12 -18.66 -4.57
CA LYS A 170 -3.65 -19.46 -5.68
C LYS A 170 -5.15 -19.27 -5.90
N LEU A 171 -5.92 -19.08 -4.84
CA LEU A 171 -7.38 -18.96 -4.92
C LEU A 171 -7.84 -17.57 -5.39
N ILE A 172 -7.14 -16.53 -4.94
CA ILE A 172 -7.40 -15.14 -5.32
C ILE A 172 -6.84 -14.85 -6.72
N GLY A 173 -5.65 -15.39 -7.02
CA GLY A 173 -4.93 -15.17 -8.26
C GLY A 173 -3.69 -14.28 -8.00
N PRO A 174 -2.48 -14.69 -8.45
CA PRO A 174 -1.23 -14.00 -8.13
C PRO A 174 -1.17 -12.56 -8.66
N GLU A 175 -1.80 -12.30 -9.79
CA GLU A 175 -1.83 -10.98 -10.45
C GLU A 175 -2.92 -10.05 -9.89
N GLN A 176 -3.78 -10.54 -8.98
CA GLN A 176 -4.81 -9.71 -8.38
C GLN A 176 -4.14 -8.60 -7.58
N HIS A 177 -4.47 -7.35 -7.89
CA HIS A 177 -3.94 -6.22 -7.16
C HIS A 177 -4.73 -5.98 -5.87
N VAL A 178 -4.01 -5.63 -4.82
CA VAL A 178 -4.55 -5.38 -3.48
C VAL A 178 -4.02 -4.06 -2.93
N ASP A 179 -4.87 -3.39 -2.15
CA ASP A 179 -4.48 -2.19 -1.41
C ASP A 179 -3.65 -2.59 -0.18
N ILE A 180 -2.41 -2.13 -0.16
CA ILE A 180 -1.45 -2.36 0.92
C ILE A 180 -1.20 -1.07 1.68
N ILE A 181 -1.36 -1.13 3.00
CA ILE A 181 -1.08 -0.01 3.88
C ILE A 181 0.37 -0.13 4.37
N ASP A 182 1.21 0.86 4.05
CA ASP A 182 2.45 1.09 4.80
C ASP A 182 2.09 1.65 6.18
N CYS A 183 2.18 0.81 7.20
CA CYS A 183 1.79 1.17 8.56
C CYS A 183 2.63 2.33 9.12
N GLU A 184 3.90 2.44 8.76
CA GLU A 184 4.80 3.48 9.30
C GLU A 184 4.51 4.83 8.65
N LYS A 185 4.31 4.84 7.32
CA LYS A 185 3.99 6.06 6.56
C LYS A 185 2.50 6.44 6.60
N GLN A 186 1.61 5.51 6.90
CA GLN A 186 0.15 5.66 6.82
C GLN A 186 -0.33 6.05 5.42
N VAL A 187 0.24 5.41 4.40
CA VAL A 187 -0.11 5.58 2.98
C VAL A 187 -0.50 4.22 2.39
N ILE A 188 -1.28 4.25 1.31
CA ILE A 188 -1.76 3.06 0.60
C ILE A 188 -1.00 2.96 -0.73
N TYR A 189 -0.49 1.79 -1.03
CA TYR A 189 0.06 1.42 -2.34
C TYR A 189 -0.74 0.25 -2.92
N LYS A 190 -0.70 0.08 -4.24
CA LYS A 190 -1.20 -1.13 -4.89
C LYS A 190 -0.03 -2.07 -5.20
N MET A 191 -0.21 -3.36 -4.99
CA MET A 191 0.71 -4.38 -5.51
C MET A 191 -0.04 -5.68 -5.80
N SER A 192 0.58 -6.55 -6.58
CA SER A 192 0.07 -7.90 -6.79
C SER A 192 -0.02 -8.64 -5.46
N PHE A 193 -1.01 -9.51 -5.29
CA PHE A 193 -1.12 -10.32 -4.08
C PHE A 193 0.08 -11.26 -3.96
N ASN A 194 0.66 -11.72 -5.07
CA ASN A 194 1.90 -12.48 -5.08
C ASN A 194 3.07 -11.72 -4.43
N ASP A 195 3.28 -10.45 -4.81
CA ASP A 195 4.33 -9.61 -4.23
C ASP A 195 4.14 -9.45 -2.72
N TYR A 196 2.88 -9.31 -2.27
CA TYR A 196 2.57 -9.25 -0.85
C TYR A 196 2.90 -10.58 -0.14
N VAL A 197 2.58 -11.73 -0.74
CA VAL A 197 2.90 -13.05 -0.20
C VAL A 197 4.41 -13.22 -0.06
N GLU A 198 5.17 -12.89 -1.11
CA GLU A 198 6.64 -12.93 -1.10
C GLU A 198 7.22 -12.02 -0.01
N TYR A 199 6.70 -10.80 0.13
CA TYR A 199 7.06 -9.89 1.21
C TYR A 199 6.75 -10.50 2.58
N PHE A 200 5.57 -11.06 2.77
CA PHE A 200 5.10 -11.56 4.06
C PHE A 200 5.93 -12.77 4.53
N GLU A 201 6.30 -13.64 3.60
CA GLU A 201 7.11 -14.85 3.87
C GLU A 201 8.61 -14.56 3.94
N SER A 202 9.05 -13.36 3.55
CA SER A 202 10.46 -12.98 3.62
C SER A 202 10.96 -12.88 5.07
N TYR A 203 12.21 -13.29 5.30
CA TYR A 203 12.86 -13.21 6.61
C TYR A 203 13.20 -11.76 7.01
N ASP A 204 13.42 -10.88 6.04
CA ASP A 204 13.84 -9.50 6.26
C ASP A 204 12.74 -8.50 5.85
N ARG A 205 11.87 -8.17 6.80
CA ARG A 205 10.79 -7.20 6.62
C ARG A 205 11.20 -5.84 7.18
N ASN A 206 11.84 -5.05 6.33
CA ASN A 206 12.31 -3.69 6.67
C ASN A 206 11.19 -2.64 6.74
N LYS A 207 10.01 -2.96 6.20
CA LYS A 207 8.76 -2.17 6.26
C LYS A 207 7.66 -3.00 6.93
N ILE A 208 6.59 -2.33 7.37
CA ILE A 208 5.42 -2.98 7.99
C ILE A 208 4.21 -2.73 7.11
N TYR A 209 3.91 -3.69 6.24
CA TYR A 209 2.71 -3.68 5.41
C TYR A 209 1.55 -4.41 6.06
N ASN A 210 0.34 -3.95 5.76
CA ASN A 210 -0.91 -4.57 6.20
C ASN A 210 -1.95 -4.55 5.07
N VAL A 211 -2.69 -5.65 4.93
CA VAL A 211 -3.84 -5.78 4.02
C VAL A 211 -5.10 -5.77 4.87
N LEU A 212 -6.04 -4.87 4.59
CA LEU A 212 -7.33 -4.82 5.30
C LEU A 212 -8.53 -5.08 4.38
N SER A 213 -8.45 -4.66 3.12
CA SER A 213 -9.60 -4.61 2.20
C SER A 213 -9.56 -5.71 1.14
N LEU A 214 -9.09 -6.91 1.51
CA LEU A 214 -9.09 -8.05 0.58
C LEU A 214 -10.47 -8.71 0.57
N GLU A 215 -11.28 -8.29 -0.40
CA GLU A 215 -12.61 -8.82 -0.67
C GLU A 215 -12.48 -10.07 -1.56
N VAL A 216 -13.08 -11.19 -1.13
CA VAL A 216 -12.90 -12.50 -1.80
C VAL A 216 -14.20 -13.12 -2.36
N SER A 217 -15.35 -12.46 -2.20
CA SER A 217 -16.66 -13.01 -2.65
C SER A 217 -16.72 -13.25 -4.15
N ASN A 218 -15.94 -12.51 -4.93
CA ASN A 218 -15.85 -12.64 -6.39
C ASN A 218 -14.67 -13.51 -6.87
N THR A 219 -13.95 -14.15 -5.94
CA THR A 219 -12.84 -15.05 -6.28
C THR A 219 -13.32 -16.50 -6.34
N LYS A 220 -12.45 -17.41 -6.79
CA LYS A 220 -12.74 -18.86 -6.74
C LYS A 220 -12.74 -19.42 -5.31
N TYR A 221 -12.47 -18.56 -4.32
CA TYR A 221 -12.56 -18.87 -2.92
C TYR A 221 -14.03 -19.01 -2.50
N VAL A 222 -14.59 -20.21 -2.68
CA VAL A 222 -15.90 -20.57 -2.15
C VAL A 222 -15.67 -21.64 -1.08
N LEU A 223 -16.11 -21.33 0.15
CA LEU A 223 -16.09 -22.25 1.28
C LEU A 223 -17.29 -23.20 1.24
#